data_AF-A0A8K0IX87-F1
#
_entry.id   AF-A0A8K0IX87-F1
#
_cell.length_a   1.000
_cell.length_b   1.000
_cell.length_c   1.000
_cell.angle_alpha   90.00
_cell.angle_beta   90.00
_cell.angle_gamma   90.00
#
_symmetry.space_group_name_H-M   'P 1'
#
loop_
_entity.id
_entity.type
_entity.pdbx_description
1 polymer ?
#
loop_
_entity_poly.entity_id
_entity_poly.type
_entity_poly.pdbx_seq_one_letter_code
_entity_poly.pdbx_strand_id
1 'polypeptide(L)'
;MEYVSQYVHAKYPQYSHGLIEEGDKTDLYSRYYSTASPDDKRRSPRGGLRDASYSPSTGSHLPELDSTQLEPSRLLYILTKKSSFPGSFISIPEIQACNRVLKHCGLTDEEYLVLFTPNYKDAMMLVGESYPFFRYNYYMTIIDDEVDYIREFATYKESKVISAPETWLDLRIKGSQLSQYFRRKCKHSPKGLFSYPAEVRGTRYSMHWVSEAHRNSWHVLLDATALVVGEDQLSLALHRPDFVLCTLDDKHAHPSKITCLLVRRKSFDASASASN
;
A
#
# COMPACT_ATOMS: atom_id res chain seq x y z
N MET A 1 20.03 4.69 14.47
CA MET A 1 18.73 5.05 13.87
C MET A 1 18.84 6.31 13.02
N GLU A 2 19.61 7.32 13.45
CA GLU A 2 20.06 8.42 12.56
C GLU A 2 20.67 7.90 11.24
N TYR A 3 21.49 6.84 11.30
CA TYR A 3 21.98 6.14 10.11
C TYR A 3 20.89 5.59 9.17
N VAL A 4 19.74 5.12 9.69
CA VAL A 4 18.65 4.63 8.84
C VAL A 4 18.00 5.81 8.14
N SER A 5 17.79 6.93 8.85
CA SER A 5 17.31 8.18 8.24
C SER A 5 18.27 8.68 7.14
N GLN A 6 19.55 8.84 7.47
CA GLN A 6 20.59 9.25 6.52
C GLN A 6 20.70 8.27 5.33
N TYR A 7 20.57 6.98 5.60
CA TYR A 7 20.57 5.95 4.56
C TYR A 7 19.34 6.01 3.67
N VAL A 8 18.15 6.24 4.22
CA VAL A 8 16.93 6.41 3.44
C VAL A 8 17.09 7.62 2.53
N HIS A 9 17.51 8.77 3.08
CA HIS A 9 17.79 9.96 2.28
C HIS A 9 18.89 9.72 1.21
N ALA A 10 19.94 8.96 1.51
CA ALA A 10 21.05 8.71 0.59
C ALA A 10 20.79 7.62 -0.45
N LYS A 11 20.03 6.57 -0.14
CA LYS A 11 19.68 5.45 -1.05
C LYS A 11 18.44 5.72 -1.86
N TYR A 12 17.56 6.55 -1.31
CA TYR A 12 16.30 6.96 -1.91
C TYR A 12 16.26 8.50 -2.10
N PRO A 13 17.31 9.14 -2.67
CA PRO A 13 17.34 10.60 -2.83
C PRO A 13 16.26 11.10 -3.79
N GLN A 14 15.85 10.27 -4.76
CA GLN A 14 14.71 10.52 -5.64
C GLN A 14 13.35 10.52 -4.92
N TYR A 15 13.33 10.25 -3.61
CA TYR A 15 12.18 10.35 -2.72
C TYR A 15 12.31 11.52 -1.75
N SER A 16 13.51 12.11 -1.60
CA SER A 16 13.73 13.33 -0.81
C SER A 16 13.87 14.54 -1.72
N HIS A 17 12.86 15.41 -1.72
CA HIS A 17 12.82 16.71 -2.41
C HIS A 17 13.62 16.85 -3.72
N GLY A 18 12.93 16.72 -4.85
CA GLY A 18 13.19 17.58 -6.02
C GLY A 18 14.20 17.11 -7.08
N LEU A 19 14.76 15.90 -7.01
CA LEU A 19 15.62 15.36 -8.08
C LEU A 19 15.10 14.01 -8.58
N ILE A 20 14.13 14.07 -9.49
CA ILE A 20 13.73 12.94 -10.32
C ILE A 20 14.03 13.35 -11.77
N GLU A 21 15.04 12.72 -12.38
CA GLU A 21 15.30 12.75 -13.82
C GLU A 21 14.02 12.37 -14.59
N GLU A 22 13.77 13.07 -15.70
CA GLU A 22 12.50 13.18 -16.44
C GLU A 22 11.97 11.90 -17.14
N GLY A 23 12.40 10.71 -16.74
CA GLY A 23 11.91 9.46 -17.30
C GLY A 23 10.68 8.94 -16.56
N ASP A 24 9.49 9.22 -17.08
CA ASP A 24 8.21 8.55 -16.76
C ASP A 24 7.55 8.89 -15.41
N LYS A 25 7.30 10.20 -15.17
CA LYS A 25 6.43 10.64 -14.08
C LYS A 25 4.97 10.46 -14.50
N THR A 26 4.18 9.69 -13.74
CA THR A 26 2.72 9.80 -13.83
C THR A 26 2.33 11.22 -13.43
N ASP A 27 1.58 11.94 -14.28
CA ASP A 27 1.18 13.35 -14.07
C ASP A 27 0.60 13.64 -12.67
N LEU A 28 -0.05 12.65 -12.04
CA LEU A 28 -0.59 12.74 -10.70
C LEU A 28 0.47 12.84 -9.60
N TYR A 29 1.56 12.07 -9.69
CA TYR A 29 2.63 12.12 -8.71
C TYR A 29 3.23 13.53 -8.70
N SER A 30 3.56 14.05 -9.89
CA SER A 30 4.03 15.43 -10.07
C SER A 30 3.04 16.45 -9.49
N ARG A 31 1.74 16.31 -9.76
CA ARG A 31 0.69 17.20 -9.24
C ARG A 31 0.67 17.24 -7.71
N TYR A 32 0.86 16.11 -7.04
CA TYR A 32 0.87 16.05 -5.57
C TYR A 32 2.12 16.65 -4.91
N TYR A 33 3.22 16.79 -5.63
CA TYR A 33 4.41 17.50 -5.14
C TYR A 33 4.39 18.98 -5.55
N SER A 34 3.82 19.32 -6.71
CA SER A 34 3.67 20.72 -7.14
C SER A 34 2.60 21.48 -6.36
N THR A 35 1.61 20.79 -5.78
CA THR A 35 0.54 21.39 -4.96
C THR A 35 0.98 21.88 -3.57
N ALA A 36 2.30 21.87 -3.28
CA ALA A 36 2.86 22.60 -2.13
C ALA A 36 2.98 24.13 -2.37
N SER A 37 2.49 24.65 -3.50
CA SER A 37 2.33 26.08 -3.77
C SER A 37 0.86 26.38 -4.11
N PRO A 38 0.22 27.39 -3.51
CA PRO A 38 -1.12 27.77 -3.90
C PRO A 38 -1.03 28.59 -5.19
N ASP A 39 -1.47 28.04 -6.31
CA ASP A 39 -2.51 28.69 -7.10
C ASP A 39 -2.91 27.93 -8.37
N ASP A 40 -4.20 28.15 -8.66
CA ASP A 40 -4.89 28.17 -9.93
C ASP A 40 -5.50 26.90 -10.57
N LYS A 41 -6.69 27.18 -11.10
CA LYS A 41 -7.74 26.32 -11.60
C LYS A 41 -7.46 25.81 -13.02
N ARG A 42 -8.19 24.73 -13.33
CA ARG A 42 -8.90 24.38 -14.59
C ARG A 42 -8.37 23.22 -15.45
N ARG A 43 -9.40 22.40 -15.76
CA ARG A 43 -9.78 21.72 -17.01
C ARG A 43 -9.23 20.32 -17.29
N SER A 44 -10.17 19.38 -17.21
CA SER A 44 -10.18 18.04 -17.80
C SER A 44 -10.16 18.07 -19.34
N PRO A 45 -9.67 17.00 -19.98
CA PRO A 45 -10.21 16.55 -21.26
C PRO A 45 -10.77 15.11 -21.20
N ARG A 46 -11.89 14.92 -21.89
CA ARG A 46 -12.52 13.64 -22.26
C ARG A 46 -11.85 13.02 -23.49
N GLY A 47 -11.88 11.70 -23.58
CA GLY A 47 -11.71 10.90 -24.80
C GLY A 47 -11.01 9.58 -24.47
N GLY A 48 -11.34 8.40 -24.97
CA GLY A 48 -12.33 7.88 -25.91
C GLY A 48 -12.19 6.34 -25.91
N LEU A 49 -13.25 5.61 -26.26
CA LEU A 49 -13.39 4.16 -26.12
C LEU A 49 -12.41 3.31 -26.94
N ARG A 50 -12.06 2.13 -26.42
CA ARG A 50 -11.99 0.87 -27.18
C ARG A 50 -12.18 -0.33 -26.24
N ASP A 51 -13.25 -1.10 -26.48
CA ASP A 51 -13.57 -2.35 -25.78
C ASP A 51 -12.74 -3.51 -26.35
N ALA A 52 -12.17 -4.32 -25.46
CA ALA A 52 -11.66 -5.65 -25.80
C ALA A 52 -12.40 -6.67 -24.91
N SER A 53 -13.21 -7.50 -25.57
CA SER A 53 -13.97 -8.60 -24.99
C SER A 53 -13.06 -9.77 -24.63
N TYR A 54 -13.13 -10.25 -23.39
CA TYR A 54 -12.61 -11.56 -23.00
C TYR A 54 -13.72 -12.40 -22.36
N SER A 55 -13.90 -13.61 -22.90
CA SER A 55 -14.85 -14.62 -22.45
C SER A 55 -14.35 -15.33 -21.18
N PRO A 56 -15.20 -15.65 -20.18
CA PRO A 56 -14.77 -16.34 -18.98
C PRO A 56 -14.81 -17.87 -19.18
N SER A 57 -13.72 -18.55 -18.81
CA SER A 57 -13.74 -19.99 -18.55
C SER A 57 -14.02 -20.24 -17.06
N THR A 58 -15.00 -21.08 -16.80
CA THR A 58 -15.47 -21.49 -15.48
C THR A 58 -14.49 -22.52 -14.90
N GLY A 59 -13.83 -22.19 -13.78
CA GLY A 59 -13.01 -23.12 -13.02
C GLY A 59 -13.14 -22.81 -11.53
N SER A 60 -13.74 -23.74 -10.79
CA SER A 60 -13.94 -23.68 -9.34
C SER A 60 -12.63 -23.95 -8.60
N HIS A 61 -11.86 -22.89 -8.33
CA HIS A 61 -10.81 -22.88 -7.31
C HIS A 61 -10.95 -21.57 -6.53
N LEU A 62 -10.64 -21.60 -5.23
CA LEU A 62 -10.55 -20.38 -4.41
C LEU A 62 -9.65 -19.38 -5.15
N PRO A 63 -10.07 -18.12 -5.33
CA PRO A 63 -9.24 -17.12 -6.00
C PRO A 63 -8.01 -16.87 -5.15
N GLU A 64 -6.90 -17.48 -5.52
CA GLU A 64 -5.60 -17.19 -4.98
C GLU A 64 -5.27 -15.75 -5.39
N LEU A 65 -5.18 -14.85 -4.41
CA LEU A 65 -4.81 -13.44 -4.61
C LEU A 65 -3.32 -13.29 -4.96
N ASP A 66 -2.60 -14.40 -5.00
CA ASP A 66 -1.17 -14.44 -5.22
C ASP A 66 -0.82 -14.02 -6.65
N SER A 67 0.36 -13.41 -6.79
CA SER A 67 0.97 -13.03 -8.07
C SER A 67 0.24 -11.95 -8.88
N THR A 68 -0.45 -11.01 -8.22
CA THR A 68 -0.96 -9.82 -8.93
C THR A 68 0.21 -8.96 -9.40
N GLN A 69 0.26 -8.65 -10.70
CA GLN A 69 1.29 -7.75 -11.22
C GLN A 69 0.95 -6.30 -10.84
N LEU A 70 1.91 -5.63 -10.21
CA LEU A 70 1.86 -4.18 -10.02
C LEU A 70 2.05 -3.49 -11.36
N GLU A 71 1.48 -2.30 -11.50
CA GLU A 71 1.74 -1.43 -12.65
C GLU A 71 3.21 -0.99 -12.67
N PRO A 72 3.79 -0.73 -13.87
CA PRO A 72 5.09 -0.09 -13.99
C PRO A 72 5.14 1.18 -13.14
N SER A 73 5.95 1.12 -12.09
CA SER A 73 5.96 2.12 -11.02
C SER A 73 7.25 2.05 -10.23
N ARG A 74 7.49 3.08 -9.42
CA ARG A 74 8.64 3.15 -8.52
C ARG A 74 8.65 2.01 -7.52
N LEU A 75 7.49 1.64 -6.97
CA LEU A 75 7.39 0.53 -6.03
C LEU A 75 7.81 -0.78 -6.70
N LEU A 76 7.27 -1.09 -7.88
CA LEU A 76 7.64 -2.30 -8.62
C LEU A 76 9.15 -2.35 -8.89
N TYR A 77 9.74 -1.25 -9.37
CA TYR A 77 11.19 -1.18 -9.59
C TYR A 77 12.00 -1.48 -8.33
N ILE A 78 11.62 -0.90 -7.17
CA ILE A 78 12.30 -1.16 -5.90
C ILE A 78 12.16 -2.64 -5.52
N LEU A 79 10.96 -3.22 -5.62
CA LEU A 79 10.70 -4.61 -5.25
C LEU A 79 11.49 -5.59 -6.13
N THR A 80 11.52 -5.37 -7.45
CA THR A 80 12.31 -6.17 -8.39
C THR A 80 13.80 -6.07 -8.07
N LYS A 81 14.33 -4.85 -7.84
CA LYS A 81 15.75 -4.64 -7.51
C LYS A 81 16.15 -5.28 -6.18
N LYS A 82 15.30 -5.21 -5.16
CA LYS A 82 15.55 -5.86 -3.85
C LYS A 82 15.41 -7.39 -3.94
N SER A 83 14.71 -7.92 -4.94
CA SER A 83 14.54 -9.36 -5.14
C SER A 83 15.61 -9.99 -6.03
N SER A 84 16.16 -9.25 -7.01
CA SER A 84 17.10 -9.79 -8.02
C SER A 84 18.56 -9.82 -7.58
N PHE A 85 18.96 -9.09 -6.54
CA PHE A 85 20.35 -9.01 -6.08
C PHE A 85 20.53 -9.55 -4.66
N PRO A 86 21.02 -10.79 -4.50
CA PRO A 86 21.37 -11.37 -3.19
C PRO A 86 22.48 -10.60 -2.46
N GLY A 87 23.28 -9.81 -3.18
CA GLY A 87 24.39 -9.00 -2.66
C GLY A 87 24.06 -7.53 -2.46
N SER A 88 22.80 -7.17 -2.19
CA SER A 88 22.45 -5.77 -1.91
C SER A 88 23.29 -5.25 -0.74
N PHE A 89 24.00 -4.13 -0.94
CA PHE A 89 24.73 -3.39 0.11
C PHE A 89 23.73 -2.74 1.09
N ILE A 90 22.95 -3.59 1.77
CA ILE A 90 22.08 -3.23 2.86
C ILE A 90 22.99 -3.01 4.06
N SER A 91 22.91 -1.81 4.64
CA SER A 91 23.74 -1.49 5.80
C SER A 91 23.28 -2.32 7.01
N ILE A 92 24.19 -2.68 7.92
CA ILE A 92 23.82 -3.35 9.18
C ILE A 92 22.68 -2.62 9.91
N PRO A 93 22.67 -1.27 9.99
CA PRO A 93 21.53 -0.53 10.54
C PRO A 93 20.20 -0.75 9.79
N GLU A 94 20.19 -0.83 8.45
CA GLU A 94 18.97 -1.13 7.68
C GLU A 94 18.47 -2.55 8.00
N ILE A 95 19.37 -3.55 8.07
CA ILE A 95 18.99 -4.94 8.45
C ILE A 95 18.34 -4.96 9.84
N GLN A 96 18.96 -4.29 10.81
CA GLN A 96 18.44 -4.23 12.18
C GLN A 96 17.07 -3.53 12.25
N ALA A 97 16.87 -2.46 11.49
CA ALA A 97 15.60 -1.76 11.41
C ALA A 97 14.51 -2.64 10.77
N CYS A 98 14.81 -3.31 9.66
CA CYS A 98 13.89 -4.25 9.02
C CYS A 98 13.46 -5.34 9.99
N ASN A 99 14.42 -5.99 10.67
CA ASN A 99 14.14 -7.05 11.63
C ASN A 99 13.30 -6.56 12.81
N ARG A 100 13.52 -5.32 13.28
CA ARG A 100 12.71 -4.71 14.35
C ARG A 100 11.25 -4.54 13.91
N VAL A 101 11.02 -4.01 12.71
CA VAL A 101 9.67 -3.78 12.17
C VAL A 101 8.95 -5.11 11.93
N LEU A 102 9.61 -6.06 11.29
CA LEU A 102 9.07 -7.39 11.04
C LEU A 102 8.70 -8.10 12.34
N LYS A 103 9.59 -8.08 13.34
CA LYS A 103 9.32 -8.64 14.67
C LYS A 103 8.14 -7.98 15.36
N HIS A 104 8.02 -6.65 15.28
CA HIS A 104 6.88 -5.92 15.85
C HIS A 104 5.55 -6.33 15.20
N CYS A 105 5.56 -6.58 13.89
CA CYS A 105 4.40 -7.05 13.13
C CYS A 105 4.17 -8.57 13.22
N GLY A 106 5.06 -9.33 13.88
CA GLY A 106 5.03 -10.78 13.85
C GLY A 106 5.15 -11.37 12.44
N LEU A 107 5.87 -10.71 11.54
CA LEU A 107 6.08 -11.11 10.15
C LEU A 107 7.54 -11.53 9.91
N THR A 108 7.82 -12.19 8.78
CA THR A 108 9.17 -12.62 8.38
C THR A 108 9.61 -11.93 7.08
N ASP A 109 10.92 -11.83 6.86
CA ASP A 109 11.53 -11.31 5.64
C ASP A 109 11.38 -12.24 4.42
N GLU A 110 11.14 -13.52 4.68
CA GLU A 110 10.71 -14.52 3.70
C GLU A 110 9.33 -14.22 3.12
N GLU A 111 8.40 -13.69 3.94
CA GLU A 111 7.03 -13.37 3.53
C GLU A 111 6.88 -11.91 3.07
N TYR A 112 7.68 -10.99 3.63
CA TYR A 112 7.53 -9.54 3.44
C TYR A 112 8.83 -8.84 3.06
N LEU A 113 8.70 -7.85 2.18
CA LEU A 113 9.73 -6.85 1.92
C LEU A 113 9.45 -5.60 2.75
N VAL A 114 10.48 -5.04 3.39
CA VAL A 114 10.39 -3.78 4.13
C VAL A 114 11.01 -2.65 3.31
N LEU A 115 10.27 -1.55 3.19
CA LEU A 115 10.68 -0.32 2.54
C LEU A 115 10.55 0.83 3.53
N PHE A 116 11.57 1.67 3.59
CA PHE A 116 11.54 2.87 4.41
C PHE A 116 11.29 4.08 3.52
N THR A 117 10.28 4.87 3.87
CA THR A 117 9.94 6.11 3.19
C THR A 117 10.15 7.30 4.12
N PRO A 118 10.46 8.49 3.57
CA PRO A 118 10.68 9.68 4.39
C PRO A 118 9.48 10.05 5.26
N ASN A 119 8.26 9.81 4.79
CA ASN A 119 7.02 10.09 5.52
C ASN A 119 5.84 9.21 5.04
N TYR A 120 4.68 9.40 5.69
CA TYR A 120 3.44 8.68 5.43
C TYR A 120 2.90 8.90 4.01
N LYS A 121 2.92 10.16 3.55
CA LYS A 121 2.46 10.53 2.21
C LYS A 121 3.21 9.76 1.13
N ASP A 122 4.54 9.71 1.24
CA ASP A 122 5.39 9.00 0.28
C ASP A 122 5.06 7.50 0.21
N ALA A 123 4.77 6.87 1.36
CA ALA A 123 4.37 5.46 1.40
C ALA A 123 3.01 5.21 0.74
N MET A 124 2.02 6.06 1.05
CA MET A 124 0.68 5.97 0.46
C MET A 124 0.72 6.21 -1.06
N MET A 125 1.51 7.19 -1.51
CA MET A 125 1.68 7.47 -2.94
C MET A 125 2.37 6.32 -3.68
N LEU A 126 3.37 5.67 -3.08
CA LEU A 126 4.00 4.47 -3.67
C LEU A 126 2.99 3.35 -3.92
N VAL A 127 2.07 3.12 -2.99
CA VAL A 127 0.99 2.13 -3.16
C VAL A 127 -0.01 2.60 -4.22
N GLY A 128 -0.45 3.86 -4.16
CA GLY A 128 -1.43 4.41 -5.11
C GLY A 128 -0.94 4.39 -6.57
N GLU A 129 0.33 4.71 -6.79
CA GLU A 129 1.00 4.68 -8.10
C GLU A 129 1.09 3.26 -8.68
N SER A 130 1.33 2.27 -7.83
CA SER A 130 1.70 0.91 -8.24
C SER A 130 0.54 -0.07 -8.30
N TYR A 131 -0.51 0.15 -7.52
CA TYR A 131 -1.63 -0.77 -7.47
C TYR A 131 -2.43 -0.71 -8.79
N PRO A 132 -2.81 -1.86 -9.38
CA PRO A 132 -3.46 -1.92 -10.70
C PRO A 132 -4.94 -1.51 -10.63
N PHE A 133 -5.20 -0.23 -10.37
CA PHE A 133 -6.54 0.35 -10.43
C PHE A 133 -7.05 0.44 -11.87
N PHE A 134 -8.33 0.17 -12.08
CA PHE A 134 -9.00 0.33 -13.36
C PHE A 134 -10.52 0.45 -13.17
N ARG A 135 -11.24 0.87 -14.23
CA ARG A 135 -12.68 1.21 -14.19
C ARG A 135 -13.66 0.16 -13.63
N TYR A 136 -13.26 -1.09 -13.49
CA TYR A 136 -14.13 -2.18 -13.02
C TYR A 136 -13.68 -2.82 -11.71
N ASN A 137 -12.59 -2.35 -11.11
CA ASN A 137 -12.23 -2.71 -9.74
C ASN A 137 -12.59 -1.59 -8.76
N TYR A 138 -12.27 -1.81 -7.50
CA TYR A 138 -12.68 -0.96 -6.40
C TYR A 138 -11.48 -0.45 -5.61
N TYR A 139 -11.63 0.75 -5.07
CA TYR A 139 -10.85 1.22 -3.94
C TYR A 139 -11.82 1.49 -2.79
N MET A 140 -11.75 0.70 -1.72
CA MET A 140 -12.58 0.90 -0.53
C MET A 140 -11.68 1.34 0.61
N THR A 141 -12.02 2.44 1.27
CA THR A 141 -11.15 3.09 2.25
C THR A 141 -11.94 3.52 3.47
N ILE A 142 -11.33 3.34 4.65
CA ILE A 142 -11.79 3.91 5.93
C ILE A 142 -10.78 4.96 6.43
N ILE A 143 -9.68 5.15 5.68
CA ILE A 143 -8.70 6.19 5.96
C ILE A 143 -9.36 7.55 5.72
N ASP A 144 -9.10 8.49 6.64
CA ASP A 144 -9.65 9.84 6.57
C ASP A 144 -9.28 10.54 5.25
N ASP A 145 -10.23 11.33 4.75
CA ASP A 145 -10.13 11.92 3.42
C ASP A 145 -8.91 12.83 3.23
N GLU A 146 -8.43 13.48 4.30
CA GLU A 146 -7.31 14.42 4.24
C GLU A 146 -5.95 13.73 4.08
N VAL A 147 -5.86 12.45 4.45
CA VAL A 147 -4.59 11.69 4.49
C VAL A 147 -4.60 10.48 3.54
N ASP A 148 -5.70 10.23 2.84
CA ASP A 148 -5.82 9.15 1.85
C ASP A 148 -5.25 9.54 0.47
N TYR A 149 -3.93 9.50 0.35
CA TYR A 149 -3.24 9.82 -0.91
C TYR A 149 -3.41 8.77 -2.02
N ILE A 150 -4.04 7.62 -1.76
CA ILE A 150 -4.32 6.59 -2.77
C ILE A 150 -5.58 6.93 -3.58
N ARG A 151 -6.53 7.64 -2.97
CA ARG A 151 -7.84 7.93 -3.56
C ARG A 151 -7.77 8.59 -4.93
N GLU A 152 -6.89 9.56 -5.11
CA GLU A 152 -6.76 10.27 -6.39
C GLU A 152 -6.21 9.36 -7.50
N PHE A 153 -5.30 8.43 -7.17
CA PHE A 153 -4.82 7.44 -8.14
C PHE A 153 -5.95 6.50 -8.57
N ALA A 154 -6.72 5.98 -7.59
CA ALA A 154 -7.89 5.16 -7.87
C ALA A 154 -8.92 5.90 -8.74
N THR A 155 -9.20 7.17 -8.41
CA THR A 155 -10.13 8.03 -9.15
C THR A 155 -9.65 8.31 -10.57
N TYR A 156 -8.38 8.65 -10.74
CA TYR A 156 -7.78 8.90 -12.06
C TYR A 156 -7.79 7.66 -12.95
N LYS A 157 -7.59 6.48 -12.37
CA LYS A 157 -7.69 5.19 -13.06
C LYS A 157 -9.14 4.69 -13.21
N GLU A 158 -10.13 5.54 -12.92
CA GLU A 158 -11.57 5.28 -13.00
C GLU A 158 -12.08 4.17 -12.05
N SER A 159 -11.25 3.70 -11.11
CA SER A 159 -11.67 2.70 -10.12
C SER A 159 -12.78 3.24 -9.23
N LYS A 160 -13.70 2.37 -8.83
CA LYS A 160 -14.83 2.78 -8.00
C LYS A 160 -14.38 3.00 -6.55
N VAL A 161 -14.24 4.26 -6.17
CA VAL A 161 -13.92 4.69 -4.81
C VAL A 161 -15.13 4.58 -3.89
N ILE A 162 -14.93 3.97 -2.72
CA ILE A 162 -15.93 3.81 -1.66
C ILE A 162 -15.29 4.26 -0.34
N SER A 163 -15.61 5.47 0.10
CA SER A 163 -15.30 5.92 1.46
C SER A 163 -16.31 5.33 2.43
N ALA A 164 -15.84 4.48 3.35
CA ALA A 164 -16.66 3.85 4.38
C ALA A 164 -16.38 4.51 5.74
N PRO A 165 -17.41 4.73 6.57
CA PRO A 165 -17.21 5.32 7.89
C PRO A 165 -16.53 4.32 8.84
N GLU A 166 -15.74 4.83 9.78
CA GLU A 166 -15.04 4.03 10.81
C GLU A 166 -15.95 3.03 11.55
N THR A 167 -17.21 3.42 11.78
CA THR A 167 -18.23 2.55 12.42
C THR A 167 -18.40 1.19 11.73
N TRP A 168 -18.05 1.05 10.45
CA TRP A 168 -18.13 -0.21 9.73
C TRP A 168 -17.09 -1.25 10.16
N LEU A 169 -16.02 -0.83 10.84
CA LEU A 169 -15.02 -1.73 11.42
C LEU A 169 -15.49 -2.38 12.73
N ASP A 170 -16.61 -1.92 13.30
CA ASP A 170 -17.18 -2.51 14.52
C ASP A 170 -17.82 -3.87 14.23
N LEU A 171 -17.16 -4.94 14.69
CA LEU A 171 -17.63 -6.32 14.56
C LEU A 171 -18.96 -6.59 15.28
N ARG A 172 -19.38 -5.72 16.21
CA ARG A 172 -20.63 -5.87 16.95
C ARG A 172 -21.86 -5.56 16.08
N ILE A 173 -21.68 -4.91 14.93
CA ILE A 173 -22.76 -4.60 14.00
C ILE A 173 -23.14 -5.88 13.24
N LYS A 174 -24.30 -6.46 13.58
CA LYS A 174 -24.87 -7.63 12.88
C LYS A 174 -25.01 -7.31 11.39
N GLY A 175 -24.48 -8.20 10.54
CA GLY A 175 -24.51 -7.98 9.10
C GLY A 175 -23.70 -6.78 8.66
N SER A 176 -22.54 -6.55 9.30
CA SER A 176 -21.55 -5.51 8.99
C SER A 176 -21.59 -5.09 7.53
N GLN A 177 -21.90 -3.81 7.32
CA GLN A 177 -21.96 -3.21 5.99
C GLN A 177 -20.66 -3.50 5.21
N LEU A 178 -19.52 -3.45 5.90
CA LEU A 178 -18.22 -3.83 5.35
C LEU A 178 -18.20 -5.25 4.75
N SER A 179 -18.68 -6.27 5.49
CA SER A 179 -18.76 -7.63 4.95
C SER A 179 -19.72 -7.75 3.77
N GLN A 180 -20.81 -6.97 3.76
CA GLN A 180 -21.73 -6.96 2.61
C GLN A 180 -21.04 -6.40 1.36
N TYR A 181 -20.22 -5.36 1.52
CA TYR A 181 -19.42 -4.79 0.44
C TYR A 181 -18.37 -5.77 -0.07
N PHE A 182 -17.67 -6.48 0.81
CA PHE A 182 -16.72 -7.52 0.41
C PHE A 182 -17.37 -8.62 -0.43
N ARG A 183 -18.56 -9.08 -0.02
CA ARG A 183 -19.32 -10.15 -0.70
C ARG A 183 -19.96 -9.72 -2.03
N ARG A 184 -19.90 -8.45 -2.42
CA ARG A 184 -20.43 -8.01 -3.72
C ARG A 184 -19.80 -8.81 -4.85
N LYS A 185 -20.64 -9.25 -5.79
CA LYS A 185 -20.18 -9.97 -6.97
C LYS A 185 -19.33 -9.02 -7.83
N CYS A 186 -18.15 -9.49 -8.21
CA CYS A 186 -17.26 -8.81 -9.14
C CYS A 186 -16.78 -9.85 -10.14
N LYS A 187 -16.61 -9.44 -11.40
CA LYS A 187 -16.06 -10.32 -12.45
C LYS A 187 -14.52 -10.34 -12.44
N HIS A 188 -13.90 -9.47 -11.65
CA HIS A 188 -12.46 -9.30 -11.57
C HIS A 188 -11.94 -9.78 -10.21
N SER A 189 -10.79 -10.45 -10.25
CA SER A 189 -10.01 -10.87 -9.09
C SER A 189 -8.57 -10.40 -9.31
N PRO A 190 -7.95 -9.66 -8.37
CA PRO A 190 -8.57 -9.10 -7.16
C PRO A 190 -9.71 -8.13 -7.49
N LYS A 191 -10.67 -8.00 -6.58
CA LYS A 191 -11.78 -7.04 -6.69
C LYS A 191 -11.31 -5.60 -6.53
N GLY A 192 -10.21 -5.38 -5.83
CA GLY A 192 -9.79 -4.05 -5.44
C GLY A 192 -8.88 -4.04 -4.23
N LEU A 193 -8.53 -2.84 -3.80
CA LEU A 193 -7.78 -2.58 -2.58
C LEU A 193 -8.73 -2.08 -1.49
N PHE A 194 -8.64 -2.68 -0.30
CA PHE A 194 -9.27 -2.21 0.92
C PHE A 194 -8.22 -1.60 1.85
N SER A 195 -8.36 -0.33 2.20
CA SER A 195 -7.46 0.37 3.14
C SER A 195 -8.19 0.73 4.43
N TYR A 196 -7.59 0.42 5.58
CA TYR A 196 -8.17 0.81 6.87
C TYR A 196 -7.11 0.95 7.97
N PRO A 197 -7.37 1.79 8.99
CA PRO A 197 -6.47 1.98 10.11
C PRO A 197 -6.60 0.86 11.15
N ALA A 198 -5.47 0.44 11.72
CA ALA A 198 -5.41 -0.49 12.83
C ALA A 198 -5.92 0.15 14.14
N GLU A 199 -5.76 1.46 14.28
CA GLU A 199 -6.19 2.23 15.44
C GLU A 199 -6.60 3.65 15.04
N VAL A 200 -7.70 4.13 15.61
CA VAL A 200 -8.13 5.53 15.50
C VAL A 200 -8.56 6.05 16.87
N ARG A 201 -7.92 7.14 17.32
CA ARG A 201 -8.24 7.86 18.57
C ARG A 201 -8.33 6.92 19.79
N GLY A 202 -7.38 6.00 19.91
CA GLY A 202 -7.28 4.96 20.94
C GLY A 202 -8.13 3.71 20.69
N THR A 203 -9.00 3.71 19.68
CA THR A 203 -9.85 2.55 19.35
C THR A 203 -9.12 1.64 18.37
N ARG A 204 -8.75 0.44 18.83
CA ARG A 204 -8.14 -0.59 17.98
C ARG A 204 -9.19 -1.38 17.22
N TYR A 205 -8.97 -1.57 15.93
CA TYR A 205 -9.84 -2.33 15.05
C TYR A 205 -9.30 -3.73 14.80
N SER A 206 -10.21 -4.68 14.56
CA SER A 206 -9.85 -6.09 14.42
C SER A 206 -9.14 -6.39 13.11
N MET A 207 -8.07 -7.19 13.18
CA MET A 207 -7.37 -7.71 11.99
C MET A 207 -8.17 -8.78 11.24
N HIS A 208 -9.28 -9.26 11.80
CA HIS A 208 -10.22 -10.16 11.12
C HIS A 208 -10.70 -9.60 9.78
N TRP A 209 -10.77 -8.27 9.64
CA TRP A 209 -11.16 -7.63 8.40
C TRP A 209 -10.24 -7.95 7.23
N VAL A 210 -8.96 -8.17 7.51
CA VAL A 210 -7.98 -8.61 6.50
C VAL A 210 -8.39 -9.98 5.95
N SER A 211 -8.65 -10.95 6.84
CA SER A 211 -9.05 -12.30 6.42
C SER A 211 -10.42 -12.32 5.73
N GLU A 212 -11.38 -11.53 6.19
CA GLU A 212 -12.69 -11.43 5.52
C GLU A 212 -12.55 -10.82 4.12
N ALA A 213 -11.70 -9.80 3.96
CA ALA A 213 -11.39 -9.20 2.67
C ALA A 213 -10.72 -10.20 1.73
N HIS A 214 -9.68 -10.92 2.19
CA HIS A 214 -8.98 -11.96 1.41
C HIS A 214 -9.91 -13.08 0.96
N ARG A 215 -10.78 -13.58 1.86
CA ARG A 215 -11.81 -14.59 1.54
C ARG A 215 -12.77 -14.14 0.43
N ASN A 216 -12.87 -12.84 0.21
CA ASN A 216 -13.70 -12.21 -0.80
C ASN A 216 -12.88 -11.56 -1.93
N SER A 217 -11.62 -11.96 -2.11
CA SER A 217 -10.73 -11.54 -3.20
C SER A 217 -10.39 -10.04 -3.19
N TRP A 218 -10.21 -9.45 -2.02
CA TRP A 218 -9.68 -8.08 -1.89
C TRP A 218 -8.25 -8.12 -1.40
N HIS A 219 -7.40 -7.25 -1.94
CA HIS A 219 -6.15 -6.92 -1.27
C HIS A 219 -6.39 -5.93 -0.16
N VAL A 220 -5.48 -5.89 0.81
CA VAL A 220 -5.62 -5.09 2.03
C VAL A 220 -4.37 -4.27 2.30
N LEU A 221 -4.56 -2.96 2.47
CA LEU A 221 -3.60 -2.08 3.11
C LEU A 221 -4.05 -1.83 4.55
N LEU A 222 -3.22 -2.24 5.50
CA LEU A 222 -3.42 -1.96 6.91
C LEU A 222 -2.54 -0.77 7.32
N ASP A 223 -3.16 0.33 7.73
CA ASP A 223 -2.43 1.46 8.32
C ASP A 223 -2.26 1.25 9.82
N ALA A 224 -1.07 0.80 10.24
CA ALA A 224 -0.69 0.62 11.63
C ALA A 224 0.25 1.73 12.14
N THR A 225 0.29 2.90 11.48
CA THR A 225 1.21 3.99 11.86
C THR A 225 0.89 4.67 13.18
N ALA A 226 -0.38 4.58 13.62
CA ALA A 226 -0.78 5.04 14.95
C ALA A 226 -0.26 4.13 16.08
N LEU A 227 0.16 2.89 15.77
CA LEU A 227 0.75 1.97 16.72
C LEU A 227 2.27 2.15 16.79
N VAL A 228 2.79 2.34 18.01
CA VAL A 228 4.22 2.58 18.21
C VAL A 228 5.00 1.26 18.19
N VAL A 229 5.98 1.17 17.28
CA VAL A 229 6.87 0.01 17.19
C VAL A 229 7.62 -0.21 18.50
N GLY A 230 7.37 -1.35 19.14
CA GLY A 230 8.07 -1.79 20.34
C GLY A 230 7.33 -1.60 21.67
N GLU A 231 6.16 -0.92 21.66
CA GLU A 231 5.29 -0.83 22.84
C GLU A 231 4.19 -1.90 22.83
N ASP A 232 3.62 -2.15 21.65
CA ASP A 232 2.66 -3.21 21.41
C ASP A 232 3.22 -4.23 20.42
N GLN A 233 2.82 -5.50 20.48
CA GLN A 233 3.05 -6.43 19.37
C GLN A 233 1.80 -6.48 18.50
N LEU A 234 1.97 -6.18 17.22
CA LEU A 234 0.93 -6.32 16.23
C LEU A 234 1.05 -7.72 15.63
N SER A 235 0.28 -8.71 16.09
CA SER A 235 0.39 -10.07 15.56
C SER A 235 -0.33 -10.20 14.21
N LEU A 236 0.36 -9.86 13.11
CA LEU A 236 -0.20 -9.96 11.75
C LEU A 236 0.01 -11.33 11.10
N ALA A 237 0.80 -12.21 11.72
CA ALA A 237 1.10 -13.55 11.21
C ALA A 237 -0.15 -14.35 10.82
N LEU A 238 -1.28 -14.16 11.51
CA LEU A 238 -2.52 -14.87 11.20
C LEU A 238 -3.20 -14.36 9.93
N HIS A 239 -3.17 -13.04 9.71
CA HIS A 239 -4.01 -12.35 8.74
C HIS A 239 -3.26 -11.95 7.46
N ARG A 240 -1.97 -11.66 7.58
CA ARG A 240 -1.03 -11.35 6.48
C ARG A 240 -1.55 -10.33 5.45
N PRO A 241 -1.78 -9.06 5.82
CA PRO A 241 -2.17 -8.00 4.88
C PRO A 241 -1.20 -7.87 3.72
N ASP A 242 -1.66 -7.40 2.57
CA ASP A 242 -0.84 -7.26 1.35
C ASP A 242 0.12 -6.07 1.46
N PHE A 243 -0.34 -4.99 2.09
CA PHE A 243 0.46 -3.84 2.50
C PHE A 243 0.26 -3.54 3.98
N VAL A 244 1.33 -3.15 4.67
CA VAL A 244 1.27 -2.65 6.05
C VAL A 244 2.07 -1.36 6.14
N LEU A 245 1.46 -0.29 6.68
CA LEU A 245 2.18 0.91 7.07
C LEU A 245 2.47 0.88 8.56
N CYS A 246 3.70 1.17 8.95
CA CYS A 246 4.13 1.26 10.35
C CYS A 246 5.04 2.47 10.53
N THR A 247 5.07 3.06 11.72
CA THR A 247 6.02 4.13 12.02
C THR A 247 7.11 3.61 12.95
N LEU A 248 8.36 3.78 12.55
CA LEU A 248 9.49 3.59 13.46
C LEU A 248 9.67 4.88 14.23
N ASP A 249 9.28 4.89 15.50
CA ASP A 249 9.61 5.97 16.41
C ASP A 249 11.02 5.74 16.97
N ASP A 250 11.91 6.70 16.75
CA ASP A 250 13.16 6.76 17.47
C ASP A 250 12.98 7.72 18.65
N LYS A 251 12.66 7.15 19.81
CA LYS A 251 12.58 7.89 21.08
C LYS A 251 13.86 8.69 21.39
N HIS A 252 14.95 8.48 20.65
CA HIS A 252 16.28 9.04 20.94
C HIS A 252 16.90 9.89 19.81
N ALA A 253 16.27 10.08 18.63
CA ALA A 253 16.85 10.95 17.60
C ALA A 253 15.81 11.61 16.68
N HIS A 254 15.73 12.94 16.76
CA HIS A 254 15.06 13.89 15.85
C HIS A 254 13.55 13.66 15.56
N PRO A 255 12.73 14.71 15.39
CA PRO A 255 11.27 14.59 15.23
C PRO A 255 10.81 13.99 13.89
N SER A 256 11.72 13.55 13.02
CA SER A 256 11.40 13.05 11.68
C SER A 256 10.91 11.59 11.74
N LYS A 257 9.59 11.40 11.72
CA LYS A 257 8.94 10.08 11.70
C LYS A 257 9.17 9.37 10.36
N ILE A 258 10.03 8.35 10.34
CA ILE A 258 10.21 7.46 9.19
C ILE A 258 9.01 6.51 9.11
N THR A 259 8.40 6.41 7.94
CA THR A 259 7.34 5.44 7.68
C THR A 259 7.92 4.20 7.02
N CYS A 260 7.45 3.04 7.45
CA CYS A 260 7.81 1.75 6.88
C CYS A 260 6.61 1.21 6.11
N LEU A 261 6.83 0.87 4.84
CA LEU A 261 5.89 0.13 4.01
C LEU A 261 6.37 -1.31 3.92
N LEU A 262 5.59 -2.24 4.48
CA LEU A 262 5.80 -3.67 4.30
C LEU A 262 4.92 -4.14 3.14
N VAL A 263 5.52 -4.90 2.22
CA VAL A 263 4.84 -5.46 1.05
C VAL A 263 4.93 -6.98 1.11
N ARG A 264 3.78 -7.66 1.06
CA ARG A 264 3.72 -9.11 1.03
C ARG A 264 4.22 -9.61 -0.32
N ARG A 265 5.24 -10.47 -0.30
CA ARG A 265 5.89 -10.97 -1.53
C ARG A 265 4.94 -11.81 -2.38
N LYS A 266 4.09 -12.62 -1.76
CA LYS A 266 3.16 -13.50 -2.49
C LYS A 266 2.08 -12.73 -3.24
N SER A 267 1.63 -11.59 -2.70
CA SER A 267 0.58 -10.78 -3.32
C SER A 267 1.05 -10.14 -4.62
N PHE A 268 2.34 -9.80 -4.71
CA PHE A 268 2.91 -9.05 -5.83
C PHE A 268 4.16 -9.73 -6.36
N ASP A 269 4.03 -10.40 -7.50
CA ASP A 269 5.16 -11.07 -8.14
C ASP A 269 6.12 -10.04 -8.76
N ALA A 270 7.22 -9.78 -8.06
CA ALA A 270 8.28 -8.89 -8.53
C ALA A 270 9.29 -9.59 -9.48
N SER A 271 9.14 -10.90 -9.72
CA SER A 271 10.07 -11.71 -10.52
C SER A 271 9.66 -11.83 -12.00
N ALA A 272 8.37 -11.65 -12.32
CA ALA A 272 7.85 -11.76 -13.68
C ALA A 272 8.35 -10.66 -14.66
N SER A 273 8.90 -9.55 -14.15
CA SER A 273 9.41 -8.46 -15.00
C SER A 273 10.86 -8.66 -15.49
N ALA A 274 11.52 -9.76 -15.12
CA ALA A 274 12.91 -10.05 -15.54
C ALA A 274 13.00 -10.80 -16.88
N SER A 275 11.86 -11.13 -17.50
CA SER A 275 11.80 -11.79 -18.81
C SER A 275 11.11 -10.88 -19.82
N ASN A 276 11.84 -9.93 -20.39
CA ASN A 276 11.59 -9.32 -21.69
C ASN A 276 12.88 -8.70 -22.21
#